data_AF-A0A6G8NEX9-F1
#
_entry.id   AF-A0A6G8NEX9-F1
#
_cell.length_a   1.000
_cell.length_b   1.000
_cell.length_c   1.000
_cell.angle_alpha   90.00
_cell.angle_beta   90.00
_cell.angle_gamma   90.00
#
_symmetry.space_group_name_H-M   'P 1'
#
loop_
_entity.id
_entity.type
_entity.pdbx_description
1 polymer ?
#
loop_
_entity_poly.entity_id
_entity_poly.type
_entity_poly.pdbx_seq_one_letter_code
_entity_poly.pdbx_strand_id
1 'polypeptide(L)'
;MRPGHPLLARAPVPLAALRDFPMVSVPLSAFMEDALRRLLKFRAHEAVPVQLECNDVAVLKDVVARSDAVVFCTASVLQRDPDSQRLVRVPIVHPRKLGLQFALVCLADRTQSAAAEAALALAGQIMNDASRAAQAVGRGR
;
A
#
# COMPACT_ATOMS: atom_id res chain seq x y z
N MET A 1 10.17 3.73 0.59
CA MET A 1 11.09 4.83 0.94
C MET A 1 12.16 4.91 -0.14
N ARG A 2 12.87 6.03 -0.30
CA ARG A 2 14.02 6.10 -1.22
C ARG A 2 15.21 5.27 -0.72
N PRO A 3 16.14 4.84 -1.60
CA PRO A 3 17.46 4.38 -1.18
C PRO A 3 18.19 5.44 -0.34
N GLY A 4 18.98 5.02 0.65
CA GLY A 4 19.75 5.94 1.52
C GLY A 4 18.90 6.70 2.55
N HIS A 5 17.65 6.31 2.75
CA HIS A 5 16.75 6.93 3.73
C HIS A 5 17.30 6.85 5.18
N PRO A 6 17.15 7.90 6.02
CA PRO A 6 17.69 7.91 7.39
C PRO A 6 17.24 6.74 8.29
N LEU A 7 16.04 6.18 8.04
CA LEU A 7 15.57 4.95 8.70
C LEU A 7 16.55 3.78 8.60
N LEU A 8 17.34 3.68 7.53
CA LEU A 8 18.31 2.60 7.35
C LEU A 8 19.43 2.64 8.41
N ALA A 9 19.76 3.82 8.93
CA ALA A 9 20.73 3.97 10.03
C ALA A 9 20.18 3.46 11.37
N ARG A 10 18.87 3.17 11.46
CA ARG A 10 18.19 2.66 12.66
C ARG A 10 17.88 1.17 12.57
N ALA A 11 18.56 0.44 11.68
CA ALA A 11 18.39 -1.00 11.58
C ALA A 11 18.83 -1.69 12.89
N PRO A 12 18.04 -2.63 13.43
CA PRO A 12 16.82 -3.20 12.86
C PRO A 12 15.60 -2.27 13.10
N VAL A 13 14.84 -1.94 12.05
CA VAL A 13 13.87 -0.81 12.09
C VAL A 13 12.56 -1.22 12.79
N PRO A 14 12.24 -0.70 13.99
CA PRO A 14 10.97 -1.01 14.63
C PRO A 14 9.82 -0.31 13.89
N LEU A 15 8.65 -0.94 13.87
CA LEU A 15 7.46 -0.38 13.20
C LEU A 15 7.10 1.04 13.70
N ALA A 16 7.33 1.33 14.98
CA ALA A 16 7.09 2.65 15.56
C ALA A 16 8.00 3.76 15.00
N ALA A 17 9.20 3.44 14.50
CA ALA A 17 10.11 4.42 13.91
C ALA A 17 9.54 5.08 12.64
N LEU A 18 8.53 4.47 12.01
CA LEU A 18 7.85 5.06 10.86
C LEU A 18 7.09 6.34 11.23
N ARG A 19 6.72 6.53 12.50
CA ARG A 19 6.00 7.72 12.98
C ARG A 19 6.83 8.99 12.93
N ASP A 20 8.16 8.84 12.92
CA ASP A 20 9.11 9.95 12.94
C ASP A 20 9.31 10.56 11.54
N PHE A 21 8.70 9.96 10.51
CA PHE A 21 8.86 10.38 9.11
C PHE A 21 7.52 10.74 8.50
N PRO A 22 7.51 11.72 7.56
CA PRO A 22 6.33 12.03 6.77
C PRO A 22 5.74 10.80 6.10
N MET A 23 4.42 10.69 6.10
CA MET A 23 3.72 9.64 5.38
C MET A 23 3.10 10.19 4.12
N VAL A 24 3.16 9.41 3.05
CA VAL A 24 2.37 9.66 1.84
C VAL A 24 1.58 8.41 1.48
N SER A 25 0.41 8.59 0.93
CA SER A 25 -0.43 7.46 0.55
C SER A 25 -1.39 7.81 -0.58
N VAL A 26 -2.03 6.78 -1.12
CA VAL A 26 -3.31 6.98 -1.79
C VAL A 26 -4.35 7.35 -0.72
N PRO A 27 -5.43 8.09 -1.05
CA PRO A 27 -6.53 8.33 -0.13
C PRO A 27 -6.94 7.05 0.57
N LEU A 28 -6.81 7.05 1.88
CA LEU A 28 -7.15 5.90 2.71
C LEU A 28 -8.65 5.93 3.00
N SER A 29 -9.29 4.76 2.99
CA SER A 29 -10.63 4.67 3.56
C SER A 29 -10.54 4.82 5.08
N ALA A 30 -11.63 5.22 5.73
CA ALA A 30 -11.68 5.32 7.19
C ALA A 30 -11.24 4.01 7.89
N PHE A 31 -11.54 2.85 7.29
CA PHE A 31 -11.08 1.55 7.79
C PHE A 31 -9.56 1.40 7.71
N MET A 32 -8.95 1.78 6.57
CA MET A 32 -7.49 1.73 6.42
C MET A 32 -6.79 2.75 7.32
N GLU A 33 -7.35 3.94 7.50
CA GLU A 33 -6.81 4.93 8.45
C GLU A 33 -6.80 4.40 9.89
N ASP A 34 -7.90 3.81 10.35
CA ASP A 34 -7.98 3.21 11.68
C ASP A 34 -7.01 2.02 11.82
N ALA A 35 -6.92 1.17 10.80
CA ALA A 35 -5.95 0.07 10.78
C ALA A 35 -4.51 0.60 10.85
N LEU A 36 -4.18 1.68 10.14
CA LEU A 36 -2.87 2.32 10.17
C LEU A 36 -2.58 2.95 11.54
N ARG A 37 -3.57 3.63 12.15
CA ARG A 37 -3.46 4.18 13.51
C ARG A 37 -3.15 3.10 14.53
N ARG A 38 -3.89 1.98 14.50
CA ARG A 38 -3.66 0.82 15.38
C ARG A 38 -2.30 0.18 15.14
N LEU A 39 -1.93 0.01 13.87
CA LEU A 39 -0.66 -0.59 13.45
C LEU A 39 0.54 0.20 14.00
N LEU A 40 0.48 1.53 13.91
CA LEU A 40 1.53 2.44 14.38
C LEU A 40 1.33 2.92 15.82
N LYS A 41 0.28 2.44 16.49
CA LYS A 41 -0.09 2.79 17.88
C LYS A 41 -0.26 4.30 18.09
N PHE A 42 -0.81 5.01 17.12
CA PHE A 42 -1.22 6.40 17.31
C PHE A 42 -2.36 6.45 18.34
N ARG A 43 -2.24 7.36 19.31
CA ARG A 43 -3.30 7.66 20.28
C ARG A 43 -4.44 8.42 19.58
N ALA A 44 -5.62 8.41 20.18
CA ALA A 44 -6.81 9.05 19.61
C ALA A 44 -6.63 10.56 19.29
N HIS A 45 -5.80 11.27 20.06
CA HIS A 45 -5.51 12.69 19.85
C HIS A 45 -4.34 12.95 18.89
N GLU A 46 -3.59 11.92 18.48
CA GLU A 46 -2.46 12.09 17.58
C GLU A 46 -2.94 12.06 16.12
N ALA A 47 -2.50 13.02 15.31
CA ALA A 47 -2.69 12.96 13.87
C ALA A 47 -1.66 12.01 13.24
N VAL A 48 -2.09 11.24 12.23
CA VAL A 48 -1.13 10.52 11.36
C VAL A 48 -0.46 11.59 10.49
N PRO A 49 0.88 11.65 10.40
CA PRO A 49 1.58 12.72 9.68
C PRO A 49 1.56 12.49 8.16
N VAL A 50 0.36 12.40 7.58
CA VAL A 50 0.16 12.28 6.14
C VAL A 50 0.39 13.65 5.50
N GLN A 51 1.50 13.80 4.77
CA GLN A 51 1.86 15.06 4.09
C GLN A 51 1.24 15.19 2.71
N LEU A 52 0.97 14.06 2.04
CA LEU A 52 0.37 14.03 0.72
C LEU A 52 -0.51 12.80 0.57
N GLU A 53 -1.74 13.03 0.10
CA GLU A 53 -2.62 12.00 -0.42
C GLU A 53 -2.86 12.23 -1.91
N CYS A 54 -2.61 11.21 -2.72
CA CYS A 54 -2.78 11.30 -4.17
C CYS A 54 -3.16 9.95 -4.76
N ASN A 55 -4.12 9.93 -5.68
CA ASN A 55 -4.52 8.71 -6.39
C ASN A 55 -3.49 8.26 -7.45
N ASP A 56 -2.50 9.10 -7.75
CA ASP A 56 -1.45 8.78 -8.71
C ASP A 56 -0.21 8.19 -8.01
N VAL A 57 -0.03 6.88 -8.19
CA VAL A 57 1.10 6.15 -7.63
C VAL A 57 2.44 6.65 -8.18
N ALA A 58 2.51 7.12 -9.44
CA ALA A 58 3.75 7.65 -9.99
C ALA A 58 4.18 8.93 -9.26
N VAL A 59 3.22 9.84 -9.01
CA VAL A 59 3.46 11.06 -8.22
C VAL A 59 3.90 10.73 -6.80
N LEU A 60 3.24 9.78 -6.13
CA LEU A 60 3.64 9.35 -4.78
C LEU A 60 5.08 8.81 -4.75
N LYS A 61 5.46 8.02 -5.77
CA LYS A 61 6.83 7.50 -5.90
C LYS A 61 7.84 8.62 -6.10
N ASP A 62 7.53 9.60 -6.95
CA ASP A 62 8.39 10.76 -7.20
C ASP A 62 8.64 11.58 -5.94
N VAL A 63 7.59 11.82 -5.15
CA VAL A 63 7.69 12.54 -3.87
C VAL A 63 8.57 11.77 -2.89
N VAL A 64 8.37 10.46 -2.75
CA VAL A 64 9.18 9.63 -1.84
C VAL A 64 10.63 9.52 -2.32
N ALA A 65 10.88 9.46 -3.62
CA ALA A 65 12.23 9.40 -4.17
C ALA A 65 13.05 10.67 -3.85
N ARG A 66 12.38 11.81 -3.63
CA ARG A 66 12.97 13.14 -3.44
C ARG A 66 12.87 13.66 -2.00
N SER A 67 12.40 12.84 -1.06
CA SER A 67 12.19 13.23 0.34
C SER A 67 12.49 12.09 1.30
N ASP A 68 12.41 12.36 2.60
CA ASP A 68 12.44 11.34 3.64
C ASP A 68 11.03 10.85 4.03
N ALA A 69 10.09 10.91 3.09
CA ALA A 69 8.76 10.35 3.29
C ALA A 69 8.76 8.82 3.17
N VAL A 70 7.85 8.19 3.89
CA VAL A 70 7.51 6.77 3.75
C VAL A 70 6.15 6.63 3.09
N VAL A 71 6.07 5.72 2.11
CA VAL A 71 4.81 5.42 1.42
C VAL A 71 4.22 4.10 1.91
N PHE A 72 2.93 4.10 2.23
CA PHE A 72 2.15 2.88 2.42
C PHE A 72 1.51 2.50 1.09
N CYS A 73 1.99 1.40 0.50
CA CYS A 73 1.48 0.90 -0.77
C CYS A 73 1.58 -0.64 -0.84
N THR A 74 0.91 -1.22 -1.82
CA THR A 74 0.98 -2.66 -2.10
C THR A 74 2.33 -3.02 -2.73
N ALA A 75 2.79 -4.26 -2.52
CA ALA A 75 4.07 -4.73 -3.08
C ALA A 75 4.12 -4.68 -4.61
N SER A 76 2.96 -4.71 -5.30
CA SER A 76 2.87 -4.57 -6.75
C SER A 76 3.37 -3.21 -7.26
N VAL A 77 3.35 -2.17 -6.42
CA VAL A 77 3.90 -0.84 -6.78
C VAL A 77 5.40 -0.90 -7.05
N LEU A 78 6.14 -1.76 -6.34
CA LEU A 78 7.57 -1.95 -6.57
C LEU A 78 7.84 -2.80 -7.82
N GLN A 79 6.96 -3.74 -8.16
CA GLN A 79 7.14 -4.62 -9.33
C GLN A 79 6.79 -3.94 -10.66
N ARG A 80 5.88 -2.96 -10.63
CA ARG A 80 5.48 -2.18 -11.82
C ARG A 80 6.38 -0.98 -12.05
N ASP A 81 7.53 -0.91 -11.38
CA ASP A 81 8.48 0.19 -11.51
C ASP A 81 9.58 -0.19 -12.51
N PRO A 82 9.56 0.33 -13.75
CA PRO A 82 10.65 0.09 -14.70
C PRO A 82 11.99 0.63 -14.15
N ASP A 83 11.94 1.67 -13.32
CA ASP A 83 13.08 2.23 -12.59
C ASP A 83 13.17 1.60 -11.19
N SER A 84 13.21 0.26 -11.12
CA SER A 84 13.12 -0.57 -9.90
C SER A 84 14.04 -0.20 -8.73
N GLN A 85 14.94 0.78 -8.88
CA GLN A 85 15.85 1.29 -7.87
C GLN A 85 15.37 2.58 -7.16
N ARG A 86 14.24 3.18 -7.56
CA ARG A 86 13.80 4.46 -6.97
C ARG A 86 13.21 4.31 -5.58
N LEU A 87 12.67 3.14 -5.25
CA LEU A 87 12.11 2.85 -3.94
C LEU A 87 12.60 1.51 -3.40
N VAL A 88 12.88 1.50 -2.10
CA VAL A 88 13.18 0.30 -1.33
C VAL A 88 12.13 0.09 -0.25
N ARG A 89 11.91 -1.18 0.10
CA ARG A 89 11.03 -1.55 1.21
C ARG A 89 11.72 -1.22 2.54
N VAL A 90 10.95 -0.70 3.50
CA VAL A 90 11.46 -0.50 4.86
C VAL A 90 11.72 -1.88 5.51
N PRO A 91 12.93 -2.16 6.01
CA PRO A 91 13.26 -3.45 6.64
C PRO A 91 12.72 -3.52 8.08
N ILE A 92 11.40 -3.52 8.21
CA ILE A 92 10.71 -3.55 9.50
C ILE A 92 10.92 -4.89 10.21
N VAL A 93 11.29 -4.84 11.49
CA VAL A 93 11.36 -6.01 12.37
C VAL A 93 9.95 -6.46 12.75
N HIS A 94 9.70 -7.77 12.73
CA HIS A 94 8.38 -8.36 13.03
C HIS A 94 7.24 -7.69 12.23
N PRO A 95 7.28 -7.71 10.88
CA PRO A 95 6.29 -7.04 10.07
C PRO A 95 4.89 -7.62 10.34
N ARG A 96 3.95 -6.75 10.69
CA ARG A 96 2.53 -7.12 10.79
C ARG A 96 1.92 -7.20 9.40
N LYS A 97 1.04 -8.17 9.16
CA LYS A 97 0.27 -8.24 7.93
C LYS A 97 -0.85 -7.20 7.99
N LEU A 98 -0.81 -6.23 7.10
CA LEU A 98 -1.95 -5.38 6.77
C LEU A 98 -2.49 -5.90 5.43
N GLY A 99 -3.65 -6.58 5.48
CA GLY A 99 -4.30 -7.13 4.30
C GLY A 99 -5.24 -6.09 3.68
N LEU A 100 -5.23 -6.00 2.35
CA LEU A 100 -6.27 -5.31 1.60
C LEU A 100 -7.12 -6.36 0.89
N GLN A 101 -8.44 -6.24 1.03
CA GLN A 101 -9.40 -7.10 0.35
C GLN A 101 -10.03 -6.31 -0.80
N PHE A 102 -10.07 -6.92 -1.97
CA PHE A 102 -10.77 -6.40 -3.13
C PHE A 102 -12.00 -7.27 -3.39
N ALA A 103 -13.09 -6.64 -3.78
CA ALA A 103 -14.33 -7.31 -4.14
C ALA A 103 -14.89 -6.69 -5.43
N LEU A 104 -15.46 -7.54 -6.28
CA LEU A 104 -16.37 -7.09 -7.32
C LEU A 104 -17.77 -7.00 -6.72
N VAL A 105 -18.41 -5.86 -6.91
CA VAL A 105 -19.75 -5.58 -6.40
C VAL A 105 -20.68 -5.26 -7.55
N CYS A 106 -21.89 -5.78 -7.48
CA CYS A 106 -22.97 -5.49 -8.41
C CYS A 106 -24.20 -5.09 -7.61
N LEU A 107 -25.03 -4.21 -8.17
CA LEU A 107 -26.30 -3.88 -7.55
C LEU A 107 -27.22 -5.10 -7.55
N ALA A 108 -27.85 -5.37 -6.41
CA ALA A 108 -28.94 -6.32 -6.34
C ALA A 108 -30.07 -5.88 -7.29
N ASP A 109 -30.80 -6.85 -7.85
CA ASP A 109 -31.97 -6.63 -8.71
C ASP A 109 -31.71 -5.91 -10.04
N ARG A 110 -30.46 -5.90 -10.51
CA ARG A 110 -30.11 -5.50 -11.88
C ARG A 110 -29.79 -6.72 -12.74
N THR A 111 -30.60 -6.94 -13.77
CA THR A 111 -30.26 -7.90 -14.83
C THR A 111 -29.03 -7.40 -15.56
N GLN A 112 -27.98 -8.22 -15.56
CA GLN A 112 -26.74 -7.91 -16.26
C GLN A 112 -26.93 -8.16 -17.76
N SER A 113 -26.34 -7.31 -18.60
CA SER A 113 -26.22 -7.63 -20.02
C SER A 113 -25.13 -8.68 -20.22
N ALA A 114 -25.17 -9.41 -21.33
CA ALA A 114 -24.11 -10.37 -21.68
C ALA A 114 -22.70 -9.71 -21.68
N ALA A 115 -22.61 -8.45 -22.08
CA ALA A 115 -21.35 -7.69 -22.02
C ALA A 115 -20.89 -7.42 -20.58
N ALA A 116 -21.82 -7.12 -19.66
CA ALA A 116 -21.50 -6.91 -18.25
C ALA A 116 -21.06 -8.21 -17.56
N GLU A 117 -21.71 -9.33 -17.86
CA GLU A 117 -21.30 -10.66 -17.37
C GLU A 117 -19.87 -11.01 -17.82
N ALA A 118 -19.58 -10.80 -19.11
CA ALA A 118 -18.24 -11.01 -19.66
C ALA A 118 -17.19 -10.12 -18.99
N ALA A 119 -17.51 -8.84 -18.76
CA ALA A 119 -16.61 -7.91 -18.08
C ALA A 119 -16.34 -8.31 -16.63
N LEU A 120 -17.37 -8.75 -15.88
CA LEU A 120 -17.21 -9.23 -14.51
C LEU A 120 -16.40 -10.52 -14.43
N ALA A 121 -16.60 -11.44 -15.37
CA ALA A 121 -15.80 -12.66 -15.46
C ALA A 121 -14.32 -12.33 -15.69
N LEU A 122 -14.01 -11.44 -16.63
CA LEU A 122 -12.65 -10.99 -16.90
C LEU A 122 -12.04 -10.26 -15.70
N ALA A 123 -12.77 -9.35 -15.08
CA ALA A 123 -12.31 -8.65 -13.89
C ALA A 123 -12.02 -9.64 -12.73
N GLY A 124 -12.85 -10.67 -12.57
CA GLY A 124 -12.64 -11.75 -11.62
C GLY A 124 -11.35 -12.52 -11.88
N GLN A 125 -11.06 -12.85 -13.14
CA GLN A 125 -9.79 -13.48 -13.54
C GLN A 125 -8.58 -12.60 -13.18
N ILE A 126 -8.62 -11.32 -13.56
CA ILE A 126 -7.55 -10.36 -13.26
C ILE A 126 -7.30 -10.24 -11.75
N MET A 127 -8.36 -10.17 -10.94
CA MET A 127 -8.23 -10.12 -9.47
C MET A 127 -7.61 -11.40 -8.91
N ASN A 128 -8.00 -12.57 -9.41
CA ASN A 128 -7.44 -13.85 -8.99
C ASN A 128 -5.94 -13.95 -9.33
N ASP A 129 -5.54 -13.50 -10.51
CA ASP A 129 -4.14 -13.43 -10.91
C ASP A 129 -3.34 -12.49 -10.02
N ALA A 130 -3.87 -11.30 -9.74
CA ALA A 130 -3.24 -10.34 -8.84
C ALA A 130 -3.09 -10.91 -7.42
N SER A 131 -4.10 -11.62 -6.92
CA SER A 131 -4.06 -12.29 -5.61
C SER A 131 -2.98 -13.37 -5.54
N ARG A 132 -2.88 -14.21 -6.57
CA ARG A 132 -1.81 -15.22 -6.67
C ARG A 132 -0.42 -14.59 -6.69
N ALA A 133 -0.22 -13.53 -7.47
CA ALA A 133 1.04 -12.80 -7.52
C ALA A 133 1.40 -12.19 -6.15
N ALA A 134 0.43 -11.60 -5.45
CA ALA A 134 0.64 -11.04 -4.11
C ALA A 134 0.99 -12.10 -3.07
N GLN A 135 0.36 -13.28 -3.13
CA GLN A 135 0.64 -14.41 -2.23
C GLN A 135 2.05 -14.98 -2.45
N ALA A 136 2.52 -15.07 -3.70
CA ALA A 136 3.88 -15.51 -4.01
C ALA A 136 4.93 -14.59 -3.38
N VAL A 137 4.73 -13.26 -3.47
CA VAL A 137 5.60 -12.26 -2.82
C VAL A 137 5.55 -12.35 -1.29
N GLY A 138 4.41 -12.74 -0.72
CA GLY A 138 4.23 -12.92 0.72
C GLY A 138 4.83 -14.21 1.28
N ARG A 139 5.03 -15.25 0.45
CA ARG A 139 5.57 -16.57 0.84
C ARG A 139 7.10 -16.67 0.74
N GLY A 140 7.76 -15.82 -0.05
CA GLY A 140 9.23 -15.79 -0.17
C GLY A 140 9.96 -15.11 0.99
N ARG A 141 9.40 -15.17 2.22
CA ARG A 141 9.94 -14.54 3.42
C ARG A 141 9.84 -15.44 4.63
#